data_AF-A0A7C8AJU0-F1
#
_entry.id   AF-A0A7C8AJU0-F1
#
_cell.length_a   1.000
_cell.length_b   1.000
_cell.length_c   1.000
_cell.angle_alpha   90.00
_cell.angle_beta   90.00
_cell.angle_gamma   90.00
#
_symmetry.space_group_name_H-M   'P 1'
#
loop_
_entity.id
_entity.type
_entity.pdbx_description
1 polymer ?
#
loop_
_entity_poly.entity_id
_entity_poly.type
_entity_poly.pdbx_seq_one_letter_code
_entity_poly.pdbx_strand_id
1 'polypeptide(L)'
;MNVLCMGQPFGADDSNVRLFRSTRGHEIRTLAAETGADYTFDPRDTAAEVVRRVAQAWPPDVLFCWVPEMYPPPRAVEDCPIKTVAATSDWNIYFPQIEYNLSRYDVVLTDKLGAESLRLWRTEPRYFFPLYSQRTPVHRKLDVEKDIDILYAGNLNYSIHVERGRLLEQVASLSDRRRVVIGGGFPDDEYTRLMNRARIAFNYGVRHEMNLRAFEALACNALLFLEEDNREVRDCLRDREHVVLYRQDNLVELLEFYLDHDDQAERIRAQGAAKAPELAGENRWGDLLDWIALQPARERPFGALPEPVRAFAELMQYASSQAPGQRVLVGEQIGDALDRYPDRPEFAAAAGSFALFNLRALSGAARKRSVRRIVQWFEQASALAPSEVVFRLNLAFVCRHGGATAGEIDCLERALDADGCGYGGLLLSPLEGYYANAWR
;
A
#
# COMPACT_ATOMS: atom_id res chain seq x y z
N MET A 1 -22.40 -5.19 -15.63
CA MET A 1 -22.10 -5.59 -14.23
C MET A 1 -22.07 -4.35 -13.37
N ASN A 2 -22.84 -4.35 -12.29
CA ASN A 2 -22.89 -3.31 -11.27
C ASN A 2 -21.85 -3.60 -10.20
N VAL A 3 -20.87 -2.72 -10.01
CA VAL A 3 -19.75 -2.91 -9.10
C VAL A 3 -19.79 -1.89 -7.98
N LEU A 4 -19.96 -2.37 -6.76
CA LEU A 4 -19.78 -1.56 -5.56
C LEU A 4 -18.29 -1.55 -5.21
N CYS A 5 -17.62 -0.44 -5.46
CA CYS A 5 -16.17 -0.31 -5.35
C CYS A 5 -15.78 0.50 -4.10
N MET A 6 -14.77 0.06 -3.36
CA MET A 6 -14.24 0.77 -2.21
C MET A 6 -12.72 0.79 -2.16
N GLY A 7 -12.15 1.70 -1.37
CA GLY A 7 -10.71 1.88 -1.22
C GLY A 7 -10.11 2.84 -2.24
N GLN A 8 -8.85 2.62 -2.59
CA GLN A 8 -8.10 3.45 -3.54
C GLN A 8 -7.83 2.69 -4.84
N PRO A 9 -8.77 2.75 -5.81
CA PRO A 9 -8.57 2.08 -7.08
C PRO A 9 -7.35 2.62 -7.80
N PHE A 10 -6.57 1.70 -8.38
CA PHE A 10 -5.31 2.00 -9.07
C PHE A 10 -4.25 2.72 -8.22
N GLY A 11 -4.29 2.58 -6.89
CA GLY A 11 -3.40 3.30 -5.96
C GLY A 11 -3.54 4.82 -6.01
N ALA A 12 -4.65 5.30 -6.58
CA ALA A 12 -4.95 6.71 -6.77
C ALA A 12 -6.09 7.14 -5.81
N ASP A 13 -6.96 8.03 -6.28
CA ASP A 13 -8.24 8.36 -5.64
C ASP A 13 -9.41 7.77 -6.45
N ASP A 14 -10.63 8.20 -6.15
CA ASP A 14 -11.82 7.79 -6.87
C ASP A 14 -12.00 8.49 -8.24
N SER A 15 -11.05 9.31 -8.69
CA SER A 15 -11.15 10.04 -9.97
C SER A 15 -11.26 9.08 -11.16
N ASN A 16 -10.54 7.96 -11.15
CA ASN A 16 -10.62 6.96 -12.23
C ASN A 16 -12.02 6.31 -12.31
N VAL A 17 -12.72 6.17 -11.18
CA VAL A 17 -14.10 5.69 -11.14
C VAL A 17 -15.05 6.78 -11.65
N ARG A 18 -14.87 8.03 -11.21
CA ARG A 18 -15.71 9.16 -11.65
C ARG A 18 -15.57 9.48 -13.14
N LEU A 19 -14.38 9.24 -13.70
CA LEU A 19 -14.08 9.42 -15.12
C LEU A 19 -14.46 8.22 -15.98
N PHE A 20 -14.63 7.03 -15.38
CA PHE A 20 -15.03 5.83 -16.10
C PHE A 20 -16.34 6.04 -16.85
N ARG A 21 -16.36 5.65 -18.12
CA ARG A 21 -17.56 5.62 -18.96
C ARG A 21 -17.66 4.26 -19.59
N SER A 22 -18.77 3.59 -19.33
CA SER A 22 -18.97 2.23 -19.79
C SER A 22 -19.56 2.19 -21.18
N THR A 23 -18.85 1.56 -22.12
CA THR A 23 -19.38 1.15 -23.43
C THR A 23 -19.89 -0.30 -23.43
N ARG A 24 -19.65 -1.04 -22.33
CA ARG A 24 -19.92 -2.48 -22.18
C ARG A 24 -21.04 -2.79 -21.18
N GLY A 25 -21.73 -1.77 -20.66
CA GLY A 25 -22.84 -1.94 -19.72
C GLY A 25 -22.42 -2.23 -18.26
N HIS A 26 -21.15 -2.06 -17.90
CA HIS A 26 -20.75 -1.93 -16.49
C HIS A 26 -21.18 -0.60 -15.88
N GLU A 27 -21.44 -0.59 -14.59
CA GLU A 27 -21.62 0.62 -13.78
C GLU A 27 -20.82 0.43 -12.49
N ILE A 28 -20.13 1.48 -12.04
CA ILE A 28 -19.37 1.45 -10.79
C ILE A 28 -19.94 2.52 -9.87
N ARG A 29 -20.24 2.16 -8.61
CA ARG A 29 -20.58 3.10 -7.55
C ARG A 29 -19.64 2.91 -6.37
N THR A 30 -19.29 4.00 -5.73
CA THR A 30 -18.31 4.04 -4.64
C THR A 30 -18.97 3.72 -3.30
N LEU A 31 -18.23 3.05 -2.42
CA LEU A 31 -18.58 2.76 -1.03
C LEU A 31 -17.45 3.19 -0.11
N ALA A 32 -17.77 3.88 0.98
CA ALA A 32 -16.79 4.25 2.00
C ALA A 32 -17.40 4.26 3.41
N ALA A 33 -16.56 4.14 4.44
CA ALA A 33 -16.99 4.34 5.84
C ALA A 33 -17.23 5.81 6.18
N GLU A 34 -16.72 6.73 5.34
CA GLU A 34 -16.81 8.18 5.49
C GLU A 34 -17.64 8.79 4.35
N THR A 35 -17.99 10.07 4.48
CA THR A 35 -18.79 10.78 3.48
C THR A 35 -17.99 11.05 2.20
N GLY A 36 -18.70 11.21 1.07
CA GLY A 36 -18.10 11.55 -0.23
C GLY A 36 -18.15 10.43 -1.28
N ALA A 37 -18.50 9.22 -0.87
CA ALA A 37 -18.85 8.11 -1.77
C ALA A 37 -20.36 8.09 -2.09
N ASP A 38 -20.74 7.38 -3.15
CA ASP A 38 -22.14 7.18 -3.57
C ASP A 38 -22.96 6.48 -2.47
N TYR A 39 -22.33 5.56 -1.74
CA TYR A 39 -22.88 4.90 -0.57
C TYR A 39 -21.92 4.95 0.61
N THR A 40 -22.49 4.94 1.82
CA THR A 40 -21.73 4.87 3.06
C THR A 40 -22.18 3.72 3.95
N PHE A 41 -21.32 3.32 4.89
CA PHE A 41 -21.62 2.31 5.89
C PHE A 41 -21.10 2.69 7.26
N ASP A 42 -21.80 2.26 8.32
CA ASP A 42 -21.26 2.34 9.67
C ASP A 42 -20.17 1.27 9.84
N PRO A 43 -19.02 1.56 10.47
CA PRO A 43 -17.99 0.54 10.71
C PRO A 43 -18.49 -0.75 11.36
N ARG A 44 -19.60 -0.72 12.11
CA ARG A 44 -20.20 -1.91 12.72
C ARG A 44 -21.08 -2.72 11.77
N ASP A 45 -21.48 -2.16 10.63
CA ASP A 45 -22.26 -2.88 9.62
C ASP A 45 -21.48 -4.07 9.06
N THR A 46 -22.19 -5.16 8.79
CA THR A 46 -21.68 -6.30 8.02
C THR A 46 -21.79 -6.06 6.52
N ALA A 47 -20.94 -6.72 5.72
CA ALA A 47 -20.99 -6.64 4.27
C ALA A 47 -22.36 -7.07 3.73
N ALA A 48 -22.99 -8.08 4.34
CA ALA A 48 -24.33 -8.53 3.98
C ALA A 48 -25.42 -7.48 4.27
N GLU A 49 -25.33 -6.70 5.35
CA GLU A 49 -26.26 -5.60 5.64
C GLU A 49 -26.08 -4.45 4.64
N VAL A 50 -24.83 -4.05 4.39
CA VAL A 50 -24.51 -2.97 3.44
C VAL A 50 -25.01 -3.32 2.05
N VAL A 51 -24.66 -4.51 1.54
CA VAL A 51 -25.07 -4.95 0.19
C VAL A 51 -26.59 -5.03 0.07
N ARG A 52 -27.30 -5.58 1.06
CA ARG A 52 -28.78 -5.62 1.04
C ARG A 52 -29.39 -4.24 1.02
N ARG A 53 -28.83 -3.28 1.78
CA ARG A 53 -29.30 -1.89 1.82
C ARG A 53 -29.09 -1.20 0.47
N VAL A 54 -27.90 -1.33 -0.12
CA VAL A 54 -27.59 -0.77 -1.46
C VAL A 54 -28.49 -1.38 -2.53
N ALA A 55 -28.70 -2.70 -2.49
CA ALA A 55 -29.47 -3.45 -3.48
C ALA A 55 -30.97 -3.05 -3.56
N GLN A 56 -31.51 -2.37 -2.55
CA GLN A 56 -32.88 -1.84 -2.60
C GLN A 56 -33.06 -0.77 -3.69
N ALA A 57 -32.01 0.02 -3.94
CA ALA A 57 -32.02 1.09 -4.94
C ALA A 57 -31.21 0.73 -6.19
N TRP A 58 -30.13 -0.03 -6.03
CA TRP A 58 -29.21 -0.37 -7.11
C TRP A 58 -28.54 -1.71 -6.80
N PRO A 59 -28.95 -2.83 -7.42
CA PRO A 59 -28.42 -4.16 -7.12
C PRO A 59 -26.97 -4.31 -7.61
N PRO A 60 -25.97 -4.43 -6.71
CA PRO A 60 -24.60 -4.68 -7.11
C PRO A 60 -24.38 -6.18 -7.35
N ASP A 61 -23.61 -6.51 -8.39
CA ASP A 61 -23.19 -7.88 -8.71
C ASP A 61 -21.89 -8.27 -7.98
N VAL A 62 -21.04 -7.26 -7.71
CA VAL A 62 -19.70 -7.43 -7.11
C VAL A 62 -19.44 -6.36 -6.05
N LEU A 63 -18.85 -6.76 -4.92
CA LEU A 63 -18.16 -5.87 -3.99
C LEU A 63 -16.65 -5.93 -4.28
N PHE A 64 -16.07 -4.83 -4.74
CA PHE A 64 -14.64 -4.73 -5.07
C PHE A 64 -13.91 -3.84 -4.07
N CYS A 65 -13.06 -4.45 -3.24
CA CYS A 65 -12.22 -3.79 -2.25
C CYS A 65 -10.79 -3.59 -2.79
N TRP A 66 -10.40 -2.35 -3.00
CA TRP A 66 -9.01 -1.99 -3.28
C TRP A 66 -8.27 -1.72 -1.98
N VAL A 67 -7.01 -2.19 -1.93
CA VAL A 67 -6.10 -2.09 -0.79
C VAL A 67 -6.81 -2.35 0.55
N PRO A 68 -7.47 -3.52 0.71
CA PRO A 68 -8.28 -3.82 1.91
C PRO A 68 -7.47 -3.80 3.21
N GLU A 69 -6.14 -3.94 3.14
CA GLU A 69 -5.22 -3.70 4.25
C GLU A 69 -5.24 -2.27 4.81
N MET A 70 -5.58 -1.28 3.97
CA MET A 70 -5.67 0.14 4.32
C MET A 70 -7.11 0.65 4.39
N TYR A 71 -8.01 0.07 3.58
CA TYR A 71 -9.43 0.41 3.53
C TYR A 71 -10.27 -0.87 3.69
N PRO A 72 -10.34 -1.41 4.91
CA PRO A 72 -10.99 -2.69 5.15
C PRO A 72 -12.48 -2.65 4.82
N PRO A 73 -13.06 -3.77 4.35
CA PRO A 73 -14.47 -3.86 4.04
C PRO A 73 -15.35 -3.70 5.28
N PRO A 74 -16.67 -3.53 5.10
CA PRO A 74 -17.64 -3.81 6.16
C PRO A 74 -17.39 -5.20 6.75
N ARG A 75 -17.80 -5.40 8.01
CA ARG A 75 -17.48 -6.62 8.77
C ARG A 75 -17.98 -7.90 8.09
N ALA A 76 -17.35 -9.03 8.38
CA ALA A 76 -17.77 -10.34 7.89
C ALA A 76 -17.94 -10.38 6.36
N VAL A 77 -16.95 -9.85 5.62
CA VAL A 77 -16.97 -9.83 4.14
C VAL A 77 -17.00 -11.24 3.52
N GLU A 78 -16.54 -12.24 4.26
CA GLU A 78 -16.66 -13.66 3.92
C GLU A 78 -18.12 -14.10 3.78
N ASP A 79 -19.04 -13.50 4.52
CA ASP A 79 -20.49 -13.78 4.48
C ASP A 79 -21.23 -12.89 3.46
N CYS A 80 -20.52 -12.10 2.65
CA CYS A 80 -21.12 -11.21 1.67
C CYS A 80 -21.96 -12.01 0.65
N PRO A 81 -23.23 -11.65 0.38
CA PRO A 81 -24.14 -12.45 -0.46
C PRO A 81 -23.85 -12.36 -1.97
N ILE A 82 -22.92 -11.50 -2.37
CA ILE A 82 -22.50 -11.30 -3.75
C ILE A 82 -21.01 -11.59 -3.88
N LYS A 83 -20.51 -11.68 -5.12
CA LYS A 83 -19.09 -11.93 -5.39
C LYS A 83 -18.22 -10.83 -4.77
N THR A 84 -17.11 -11.21 -4.13
CA THR A 84 -16.16 -10.29 -3.51
C THR A 84 -14.80 -10.36 -4.20
N VAL A 85 -14.23 -9.19 -4.48
CA VAL A 85 -12.91 -9.06 -5.11
C VAL A 85 -12.03 -8.18 -4.22
N ALA A 86 -10.81 -8.61 -3.98
CA ALA A 86 -9.76 -7.80 -3.36
C ALA A 86 -8.68 -7.48 -4.40
N ALA A 87 -8.19 -6.26 -4.43
CA ALA A 87 -6.91 -5.91 -5.06
C ALA A 87 -5.98 -5.40 -3.98
N THR A 88 -4.94 -6.17 -3.64
CA THR A 88 -3.98 -5.81 -2.60
C THR A 88 -2.69 -5.31 -3.22
N SER A 89 -2.09 -4.32 -2.57
CA SER A 89 -0.75 -3.85 -2.88
C SER A 89 0.08 -3.75 -1.61
N ASP A 90 1.35 -3.35 -1.71
CA ASP A 90 2.24 -3.19 -0.55
C ASP A 90 2.24 -4.38 0.42
N TRP A 91 2.04 -5.58 -0.13
CA TRP A 91 1.98 -6.84 0.61
C TRP A 91 3.28 -7.13 1.35
N ASN A 92 4.40 -6.54 0.91
CA ASN A 92 5.69 -6.61 1.57
C ASN A 92 5.72 -5.87 2.93
N ILE A 93 4.74 -5.01 3.20
CA ILE A 93 4.58 -4.27 4.47
C ILE A 93 3.38 -4.82 5.25
N TYR A 94 2.30 -5.12 4.53
CA TYR A 94 1.02 -5.50 5.12
C TYR A 94 0.79 -7.02 5.12
N PHE A 95 1.81 -7.85 4.89
CA PHE A 95 1.70 -9.32 4.91
C PHE A 95 0.87 -9.86 6.11
N PRO A 96 1.13 -9.43 7.36
CA PRO A 96 0.36 -9.85 8.54
C PRO A 96 -1.13 -9.51 8.49
N GLN A 97 -1.49 -8.38 7.85
CA GLN A 97 -2.87 -7.94 7.66
C GLN A 97 -3.56 -8.77 6.58
N ILE A 98 -2.81 -9.34 5.62
CA ILE A 98 -3.39 -9.99 4.44
C ILE A 98 -3.30 -11.51 4.44
N GLU A 99 -2.37 -12.11 5.20
CA GLU A 99 -2.04 -13.56 5.21
C GLU A 99 -3.29 -14.44 5.27
N TYR A 100 -4.18 -14.12 6.21
CA TYR A 100 -5.46 -14.81 6.42
C TYR A 100 -6.63 -14.03 5.82
N ASN A 101 -6.61 -12.70 5.87
CA ASN A 101 -7.78 -11.90 5.52
C ASN A 101 -8.11 -11.91 4.02
N LEU A 102 -7.13 -12.16 3.14
CA LEU A 102 -7.43 -12.31 1.71
C LEU A 102 -8.17 -13.62 1.38
N SER A 103 -8.25 -14.57 2.31
CA SER A 103 -9.09 -15.77 2.16
C SER A 103 -10.59 -15.49 2.33
N ARG A 104 -10.97 -14.25 2.65
CA ARG A 104 -12.37 -13.79 2.72
C ARG A 104 -12.97 -13.45 1.35
N TYR A 105 -12.16 -13.48 0.28
CA TYR A 105 -12.55 -13.00 -1.05
C TYR A 105 -12.61 -14.11 -2.09
N ASP A 106 -13.53 -13.99 -3.05
CA ASP A 106 -13.62 -14.94 -4.17
C ASP A 106 -12.45 -14.80 -5.15
N VAL A 107 -12.02 -13.55 -5.37
CA VAL A 107 -10.93 -13.19 -6.28
C VAL A 107 -9.96 -12.25 -5.55
N VAL A 108 -8.68 -12.56 -5.64
CA VAL A 108 -7.61 -11.72 -5.10
C VAL A 108 -6.68 -11.33 -6.25
N LEU A 109 -6.47 -10.03 -6.41
CA LEU A 109 -5.56 -9.42 -7.37
C LEU A 109 -4.36 -8.81 -6.65
N THR A 110 -3.19 -8.91 -7.26
CA THR A 110 -1.96 -8.26 -6.78
C THR A 110 -1.00 -7.98 -7.95
N ASP A 111 0.14 -7.34 -7.69
CA ASP A 111 1.21 -7.15 -8.68
C ASP A 111 1.83 -8.48 -9.11
N LYS A 112 2.61 -8.46 -10.20
CA LYS A 112 3.12 -9.70 -10.80
C LYS A 112 4.02 -10.50 -9.86
N LEU A 113 4.88 -9.83 -9.09
CA LEU A 113 5.73 -10.50 -8.10
C LEU A 113 4.87 -11.08 -6.96
N GLY A 114 3.87 -10.35 -6.49
CA GLY A 114 2.93 -10.83 -5.49
C GLY A 114 2.20 -12.09 -5.93
N ALA A 115 1.75 -12.16 -7.18
CA ALA A 115 1.06 -13.33 -7.71
C ALA A 115 1.97 -14.57 -7.82
N GLU A 116 3.27 -14.36 -8.05
CA GLU A 116 4.28 -15.43 -8.13
C GLU A 116 4.77 -15.89 -6.75
N SER A 117 4.91 -14.96 -5.80
CA SER A 117 5.66 -15.17 -4.55
C SER A 117 4.81 -15.28 -3.30
N LEU A 118 3.63 -14.64 -3.23
CA LEU A 118 2.79 -14.71 -2.04
C LEU A 118 2.29 -16.13 -1.81
N ARG A 119 2.38 -16.56 -0.55
CA ARG A 119 1.82 -17.82 -0.06
C ARG A 119 0.86 -17.45 1.04
N LEU A 120 -0.42 -17.45 0.70
CA LEU A 120 -1.51 -17.06 1.60
C LEU A 120 -2.31 -18.29 2.01
N TRP A 121 -3.03 -18.18 3.11
CA TRP A 121 -3.80 -19.30 3.61
C TRP A 121 -5.01 -19.58 2.71
N ARG A 122 -4.98 -20.72 1.99
CA ARG A 122 -6.05 -21.22 1.12
C ARG A 122 -6.58 -20.20 0.10
N THR A 123 -5.74 -19.27 -0.33
CA THR A 123 -6.06 -18.29 -1.37
C THR A 123 -4.82 -18.02 -2.23
N GLU A 124 -5.03 -17.74 -3.50
CA GLU A 124 -3.98 -17.53 -4.49
C GLU A 124 -4.24 -16.20 -5.20
N PRO A 125 -3.39 -15.18 -4.93
CA PRO A 125 -3.43 -13.92 -5.66
C PRO A 125 -3.14 -14.11 -7.15
N ARG A 126 -3.73 -13.25 -7.98
CA ARG A 126 -3.57 -13.28 -9.43
C ARG A 126 -3.11 -11.94 -9.94
N TYR A 127 -2.25 -11.98 -10.94
CA TYR A 127 -1.90 -10.81 -11.73
C TYR A 127 -2.81 -10.73 -12.96
N PHE A 128 -3.32 -9.54 -13.24
CA PHE A 128 -4.10 -9.26 -14.45
C PHE A 128 -3.44 -8.14 -15.26
N PHE A 129 -3.10 -7.02 -14.59
CA PHE A 129 -2.35 -5.90 -15.15
C PHE A 129 -1.63 -5.13 -14.02
N PRO A 130 -0.83 -4.10 -14.32
CA PRO A 130 -0.24 -3.23 -13.30
C PRO A 130 -1.29 -2.54 -12.42
N LEU A 131 -1.21 -2.69 -11.10
CA LEU A 131 -2.24 -2.22 -10.18
C LEU A 131 -2.26 -0.71 -9.92
N TYR A 132 -1.39 0.06 -10.56
CA TYR A 132 -1.29 1.52 -10.38
C TYR A 132 -1.69 2.28 -11.63
N SER A 133 -2.12 3.54 -11.49
CA SER A 133 -2.33 4.47 -12.60
C SER A 133 -2.07 5.91 -12.19
N GLN A 134 -1.91 6.78 -13.18
CA GLN A 134 -1.96 8.22 -12.95
C GLN A 134 -3.37 8.67 -12.55
N ARG A 135 -3.44 9.85 -11.92
CA ARG A 135 -4.66 10.65 -11.75
C ARG A 135 -4.83 11.63 -12.91
N THR A 136 -5.63 11.32 -13.92
CA THR A 136 -5.81 12.14 -15.14
C THR A 136 -6.15 13.62 -14.91
N PRO A 137 -6.98 14.01 -13.90
CA PRO A 137 -7.23 15.43 -13.64
C PRO A 137 -6.01 16.21 -13.16
N VAL A 138 -5.04 15.52 -12.57
CA VAL A 138 -3.83 16.08 -11.93
C VAL A 138 -2.64 15.92 -12.87
N HIS A 139 -2.30 14.68 -13.21
CA HIS A 139 -1.16 14.32 -14.03
C HIS A 139 -1.50 14.42 -15.50
N ARG A 140 -1.01 15.49 -16.11
CA ARG A 140 -1.20 15.82 -17.52
C ARG A 140 -0.05 16.70 -17.98
N LYS A 141 0.10 16.81 -19.30
CA LYS A 141 1.01 17.77 -19.91
C LYS A 141 0.61 19.19 -19.54
N LEU A 142 1.56 19.94 -18.99
CA LEU A 142 1.47 21.38 -18.74
C LEU A 142 2.37 22.13 -19.72
N ASP A 143 2.03 23.39 -19.98
CA ASP A 143 2.86 24.29 -20.79
C ASP A 143 3.91 24.96 -19.90
N VAL A 144 4.99 24.22 -19.61
CA VAL A 144 6.12 24.66 -18.79
C VAL A 144 7.44 24.24 -19.43
N GLU A 145 8.46 25.06 -19.25
CA GLU A 145 9.82 24.75 -19.71
C GLU A 145 10.39 23.53 -18.98
N LYS A 146 11.07 22.66 -19.72
CA LYS A 146 11.79 21.50 -19.16
C LYS A 146 13.20 21.88 -18.74
N ASP A 147 13.30 22.50 -17.57
CA ASP A 147 14.55 23.02 -17.01
C ASP A 147 15.23 22.10 -15.98
N ILE A 148 14.67 20.92 -15.71
CA ILE A 148 15.26 19.88 -14.85
C ILE A 148 15.75 18.74 -15.74
N ASP A 149 17.02 18.40 -15.68
CA ASP A 149 17.58 17.30 -16.49
C ASP A 149 17.07 15.95 -16.00
N ILE A 150 17.20 15.69 -14.70
CA ILE A 150 16.82 14.41 -14.08
C ILE A 150 16.01 14.69 -12.82
N LEU A 151 14.82 14.11 -12.76
CA LEU A 151 13.97 14.12 -11.57
C LEU A 151 13.84 12.72 -10.98
N TYR A 152 14.07 12.62 -9.68
CA TYR A 152 13.49 11.56 -8.85
C TYR A 152 12.56 12.19 -7.82
N ALA A 153 11.32 11.70 -7.77
CA ALA A 153 10.32 12.17 -6.83
C ALA A 153 9.74 10.99 -6.05
N GLY A 154 10.14 10.85 -4.79
CA GLY A 154 9.59 9.88 -3.85
C GLY A 154 10.42 9.64 -2.60
N ASN A 155 10.13 8.53 -1.93
CA ASN A 155 10.72 8.19 -0.65
C ASN A 155 12.27 8.05 -0.72
N LEU A 156 12.96 8.74 0.19
CA LEU A 156 14.42 8.78 0.30
C LEU A 156 14.97 7.94 1.47
N ASN A 157 14.14 7.16 2.16
CA ASN A 157 14.58 6.33 3.28
C ASN A 157 15.45 5.17 2.79
N TYR A 158 16.77 5.37 2.90
CA TYR A 158 17.80 4.38 2.56
C TYR A 158 17.68 3.08 3.37
N SER A 159 17.23 3.17 4.64
CA SER A 159 17.16 2.01 5.54
C SER A 159 16.15 0.95 5.09
N ILE A 160 15.19 1.35 4.25
CA ILE A 160 14.16 0.47 3.70
C ILE A 160 14.43 0.19 2.21
N HIS A 161 15.13 1.09 1.52
CA HIS A 161 15.30 1.04 0.07
C HIS A 161 16.77 1.17 -0.32
N VAL A 162 17.58 0.21 0.11
CA VAL A 162 19.04 0.18 -0.08
C VAL A 162 19.41 0.23 -1.57
N GLU A 163 18.77 -0.59 -2.41
CA GLU A 163 19.05 -0.65 -3.86
C GLU A 163 18.74 0.69 -4.54
N ARG A 164 17.57 1.26 -4.26
CA ARG A 164 17.19 2.59 -4.73
C ARG A 164 18.20 3.65 -4.27
N GLY A 165 18.64 3.59 -3.02
CA GLY A 165 19.65 4.49 -2.48
C GLY A 165 20.95 4.47 -3.28
N ARG A 166 21.45 3.28 -3.64
CA ARG A 166 22.65 3.14 -4.49
C ARG A 166 22.46 3.75 -5.88
N LEU A 167 21.28 3.60 -6.47
CA LEU A 167 20.99 4.22 -7.78
C LEU A 167 20.89 5.74 -7.66
N LEU A 168 20.28 6.25 -6.60
CA LEU A 168 20.19 7.69 -6.34
C LEU A 168 21.57 8.33 -6.10
N GLU A 169 22.51 7.62 -5.47
CA GLU A 169 23.91 8.08 -5.36
C GLU A 169 24.55 8.25 -6.75
N GLN A 170 24.32 7.30 -7.67
CA GLN A 170 24.81 7.41 -9.04
C GLN A 170 24.17 8.60 -9.78
N VAL A 171 22.85 8.77 -9.68
CA VAL A 171 22.15 9.89 -10.28
C VAL A 171 22.63 11.23 -9.70
N ALA A 172 22.79 11.31 -8.38
CA ALA A 172 23.27 12.51 -7.69
C ALA A 172 24.70 12.89 -8.10
N SER A 173 25.53 11.91 -8.48
CA SER A 173 26.90 12.15 -8.94
C SER A 173 26.97 13.02 -10.21
N LEU A 174 25.86 13.19 -10.93
CA LEU A 174 25.74 14.04 -12.12
C LEU A 174 25.44 15.51 -11.81
N SER A 175 25.23 15.89 -10.54
CA SER A 175 24.77 17.22 -10.15
C SER A 175 25.79 18.35 -10.38
N ASP A 176 27.05 18.01 -10.66
CA ASP A 176 28.11 18.95 -11.02
C ASP A 176 27.99 19.46 -12.48
N ARG A 177 27.30 18.70 -13.34
CA ARG A 177 27.17 18.98 -14.78
C ARG A 177 25.74 18.95 -15.31
N ARG A 178 24.79 18.36 -14.59
CA ARG A 178 23.35 18.30 -14.92
C ARG A 178 22.51 18.87 -13.78
N ARG A 179 21.34 19.42 -14.10
CA ARG A 179 20.36 19.84 -13.11
C ARG A 179 19.54 18.66 -12.60
N VAL A 180 20.03 18.05 -11.52
CA VAL A 180 19.40 16.91 -10.86
C VAL A 180 18.52 17.38 -9.70
N VAL A 181 17.28 16.89 -9.64
CA VAL A 181 16.35 17.11 -8.52
C VAL A 181 15.96 15.77 -7.92
N ILE A 182 16.28 15.57 -6.64
CA ILE A 182 15.92 14.38 -5.87
C ILE A 182 15.15 14.86 -4.63
N GLY A 183 13.91 14.41 -4.47
CA GLY A 183 13.07 14.79 -3.33
C GLY A 183 11.85 13.91 -3.18
N GLY A 184 11.01 14.19 -2.19
CA GLY A 184 9.75 13.48 -1.92
C GLY A 184 8.83 14.29 -1.01
N GLY A 185 7.58 13.86 -0.84
CA GLY A 185 6.59 14.56 -0.02
C GLY A 185 6.13 15.91 -0.61
N PHE A 186 6.17 16.04 -1.94
CA PHE A 186 5.70 17.24 -2.63
C PHE A 186 4.17 17.32 -2.65
N PRO A 187 3.55 18.49 -2.47
CA PRO A 187 2.13 18.70 -2.77
C PRO A 187 1.79 18.34 -4.22
N ASP A 188 0.56 17.90 -4.49
CA ASP A 188 0.13 17.40 -5.81
C ASP A 188 0.43 18.35 -6.99
N ASP A 189 0.21 19.65 -6.80
CA ASP A 189 0.42 20.68 -7.84
C ASP A 189 1.91 20.92 -8.11
N GLU A 190 2.72 20.99 -7.06
CA GLU A 190 4.17 21.07 -7.15
C GLU A 190 4.76 19.79 -7.77
N TYR A 191 4.31 18.62 -7.33
CA TYR A 191 4.71 17.31 -7.84
C TYR A 191 4.48 17.21 -9.36
N THR A 192 3.26 17.54 -9.79
CA THR A 192 2.89 17.54 -11.22
C THR A 192 3.75 18.53 -12.00
N ARG A 193 4.00 19.72 -11.46
CA ARG A 193 4.83 20.73 -12.10
C ARG A 193 6.28 20.29 -12.21
N LEU A 194 6.86 19.68 -11.16
CA LEU A 194 8.22 19.13 -11.18
C LEU A 194 8.34 18.05 -12.27
N MET A 195 7.39 17.11 -12.33
CA MET A 195 7.37 16.07 -13.35
C MET A 195 7.30 16.66 -14.77
N ASN A 196 6.49 17.70 -14.98
CA ASN A 196 6.41 18.39 -16.28
C ASN A 196 7.67 19.19 -16.63
N ARG A 197 8.41 19.71 -15.64
CA ARG A 197 9.70 20.39 -15.83
C ARG A 197 10.88 19.43 -16.06
N ALA A 198 10.72 18.15 -15.77
CA ALA A 198 11.76 17.14 -15.94
C ALA A 198 11.90 16.69 -17.41
N ARG A 199 13.13 16.64 -17.92
CA ARG A 199 13.48 15.97 -19.19
C ARG A 199 13.37 14.46 -19.00
N ILE A 200 14.04 13.94 -17.96
CA ILE A 200 14.00 12.53 -17.56
C ILE A 200 13.35 12.40 -16.18
N ALA A 201 12.39 11.49 -16.06
CA ALA A 201 11.86 11.01 -14.79
C ALA A 201 12.50 9.64 -14.48
N PHE A 202 13.41 9.62 -13.51
CA PHE A 202 14.07 8.40 -13.05
C PHE A 202 13.19 7.70 -12.00
N ASN A 203 12.92 6.41 -12.20
CA ASN A 203 12.11 5.60 -11.30
C ASN A 203 12.78 4.26 -10.98
N TYR A 204 12.41 3.71 -9.81
CA TYR A 204 12.75 2.36 -9.36
C TYR A 204 11.56 1.76 -8.60
N GLY A 205 11.04 0.62 -9.09
CA GLY A 205 9.99 -0.15 -8.43
C GLY A 205 10.52 -0.94 -7.23
N VAL A 206 9.83 -0.92 -6.07
CA VAL A 206 10.31 -1.62 -4.86
C VAL A 206 10.12 -3.14 -4.96
N ARG A 207 9.11 -3.56 -5.70
CA ARG A 207 8.75 -4.95 -6.01
C ARG A 207 8.98 -5.27 -7.49
N HIS A 208 9.76 -4.43 -8.18
CA HIS A 208 9.93 -4.47 -9.64
C HIS A 208 8.59 -4.38 -10.40
N GLU A 209 7.62 -3.69 -9.82
CA GLU A 209 6.28 -3.41 -10.36
C GLU A 209 6.25 -2.07 -11.10
N MET A 210 5.31 -1.88 -12.02
CA MET A 210 5.04 -0.53 -12.52
C MET A 210 4.28 0.24 -11.44
N ASN A 211 5.00 1.01 -10.61
CA ASN A 211 4.39 1.86 -9.58
C ASN A 211 3.81 3.17 -10.16
N LEU A 212 3.18 3.99 -9.31
CA LEU A 212 2.55 5.27 -9.71
C LEU A 212 3.44 6.15 -10.59
N ARG A 213 4.73 6.30 -10.27
CA ARG A 213 5.66 7.17 -11.01
C ARG A 213 5.79 6.79 -12.48
N ALA A 214 5.70 5.50 -12.81
CA ALA A 214 5.77 5.06 -14.19
C ALA A 214 4.62 5.66 -15.01
N PHE A 215 3.41 5.71 -14.46
CA PHE A 215 2.24 6.27 -15.13
C PHE A 215 2.24 7.80 -15.15
N GLU A 216 2.62 8.40 -14.03
CA GLU A 216 2.62 9.86 -13.85
C GLU A 216 3.68 10.53 -14.72
N ALA A 217 4.86 9.93 -14.86
CA ALA A 217 5.91 10.41 -15.76
C ALA A 217 5.44 10.47 -17.22
N LEU A 218 4.79 9.39 -17.69
CA LEU A 218 4.23 9.34 -19.04
C LEU A 218 3.14 10.41 -19.24
N ALA A 219 2.21 10.51 -18.28
CA ALA A 219 1.10 11.48 -18.35
C ALA A 219 1.57 12.94 -18.30
N CYS A 220 2.64 13.22 -17.56
CA CYS A 220 3.31 14.53 -17.47
C CYS A 220 4.38 14.73 -18.57
N ASN A 221 4.44 13.84 -19.56
CA ASN A 221 5.29 13.98 -20.73
C ASN A 221 6.78 14.12 -20.37
N ALA A 222 7.26 13.35 -19.39
CA ALA A 222 8.67 13.17 -19.05
C ALA A 222 9.18 11.85 -19.64
N LEU A 223 10.47 11.79 -20.02
CA LEU A 223 11.07 10.54 -20.48
C LEU A 223 11.24 9.60 -19.28
N LEU A 224 10.43 8.55 -19.21
CA LEU A 224 10.51 7.57 -18.13
C LEU A 224 11.77 6.71 -18.27
N PHE A 225 12.54 6.63 -17.19
CA PHE A 225 13.58 5.62 -16.98
C PHE A 225 13.09 4.62 -15.93
N LEU A 226 13.13 3.33 -16.27
CA LEU A 226 12.67 2.25 -15.40
C LEU A 226 13.66 1.07 -15.44
N GLU A 227 13.76 0.31 -14.36
CA GLU A 227 14.66 -0.84 -14.28
C GLU A 227 14.32 -1.92 -15.33
N GLU A 228 15.34 -2.49 -15.98
CA GLU A 228 15.19 -3.48 -17.05
C GLU A 228 14.54 -4.79 -16.57
N ASP A 229 14.73 -5.12 -15.29
CA ASP A 229 14.15 -6.30 -14.62
C ASP A 229 12.76 -6.05 -14.03
N ASN A 230 12.17 -4.87 -14.29
CA ASN A 230 10.77 -4.59 -13.98
C ASN A 230 9.87 -5.67 -14.61
N ARG A 231 9.04 -6.30 -13.77
CA ARG A 231 8.24 -7.49 -14.09
C ARG A 231 7.05 -7.18 -14.97
N GLU A 232 6.59 -5.93 -14.94
CA GLU A 232 5.32 -5.50 -15.53
C GLU A 232 5.51 -4.60 -16.76
N VAL A 233 6.64 -3.89 -16.86
CA VAL A 233 6.87 -2.88 -17.91
C VAL A 233 6.64 -3.41 -19.32
N ARG A 234 7.04 -4.65 -19.60
CA ARG A 234 6.94 -5.26 -20.93
C ARG A 234 5.52 -5.71 -21.29
N ASP A 235 4.60 -5.71 -20.32
CA ASP A 235 3.18 -5.99 -20.57
C ASP A 235 2.48 -4.76 -21.21
N CYS A 236 3.04 -3.55 -21.03
CA CYS A 236 2.39 -2.29 -21.42
C CYS A 236 3.25 -1.37 -22.29
N LEU A 237 4.57 -1.40 -22.11
CA LEU A 237 5.54 -0.48 -22.70
C LEU A 237 6.64 -1.23 -23.44
N ARG A 238 7.34 -0.53 -24.32
CA ARG A 238 8.46 -1.06 -25.12
C ARG A 238 9.69 -0.18 -24.92
N ASP A 239 10.82 -0.83 -24.66
CA ASP A 239 12.10 -0.15 -24.50
C ASP A 239 12.49 0.62 -25.77
N ARG A 240 13.02 1.84 -25.58
CA ARG A 240 13.41 2.80 -26.64
C ARG A 240 12.30 3.20 -27.62
N GLU A 241 11.05 2.90 -27.27
CA GLU A 241 9.84 3.36 -27.95
C GLU A 241 8.99 4.19 -27.01
N HIS A 242 8.68 3.69 -25.81
CA HIS A 242 7.84 4.40 -24.83
C HIS A 242 8.58 4.78 -23.53
N VAL A 243 9.65 4.04 -23.22
CA VAL A 243 10.41 4.06 -21.96
C VAL A 243 11.87 3.74 -22.27
N VAL A 244 12.79 4.18 -21.42
CA VAL A 244 14.19 3.72 -21.44
C VAL A 244 14.39 2.75 -20.29
N LEU A 245 14.75 1.51 -20.61
CA LEU A 245 15.08 0.50 -19.61
C LEU A 245 16.58 0.54 -19.27
N TYR A 246 16.89 0.57 -17.98
CA TYR A 246 18.26 0.65 -17.50
C TYR A 246 18.61 -0.51 -16.57
N ARG A 247 19.90 -0.79 -16.46
CA ARG A 247 20.52 -1.59 -15.41
C ARG A 247 21.42 -0.70 -14.58
N GLN A 248 21.77 -1.16 -13.39
CA GLN A 248 22.68 -0.41 -12.52
C GLN A 248 24.02 -0.09 -13.19
N ASP A 249 24.53 -0.96 -14.08
CA ASP A 249 25.83 -0.80 -14.73
C ASP A 249 25.84 0.19 -15.91
N ASN A 250 24.68 0.51 -16.48
CA ASN A 250 24.55 1.41 -17.64
C ASN A 250 23.69 2.65 -17.37
N LEU A 251 23.12 2.81 -16.17
CA LEU A 251 22.22 3.90 -15.82
C LEU A 251 22.82 5.28 -16.15
N VAL A 252 24.04 5.54 -15.67
CA VAL A 252 24.72 6.84 -15.88
C VAL A 252 25.01 7.10 -17.36
N GLU A 253 25.45 6.08 -18.09
CA GLU A 253 25.72 6.18 -19.53
C GLU A 253 24.44 6.53 -20.31
N LEU A 254 23.32 5.86 -20.01
CA LEU A 254 22.03 6.12 -20.65
C LEU A 254 21.49 7.51 -20.31
N LEU A 255 21.62 7.95 -19.05
CA LEU A 255 21.19 9.30 -18.64
C LEU A 255 21.94 10.38 -19.43
N GLU A 256 23.27 10.31 -19.48
CA GLU A 256 24.09 11.25 -20.26
C GLU A 256 23.74 11.19 -21.75
N PHE A 257 23.63 9.98 -22.31
CA PHE A 257 23.29 9.79 -23.72
C PHE A 257 21.98 10.48 -24.08
N TYR A 258 20.89 10.23 -23.35
CA TYR A 258 19.58 10.81 -23.68
C TYR A 258 19.49 12.31 -23.35
N LEU A 259 20.31 12.84 -22.44
CA LEU A 259 20.41 14.28 -22.20
C LEU A 259 21.20 15.03 -23.29
N ASP A 260 22.02 14.33 -24.07
CA ASP A 260 22.77 14.89 -25.20
C ASP A 260 22.12 14.60 -26.57
N HIS A 261 21.08 13.76 -26.61
CA HIS A 261 20.38 13.37 -27.84
C HIS A 261 18.89 13.74 -27.78
N ASP A 262 18.61 15.04 -27.76
CA ASP A 262 17.26 15.60 -27.60
C ASP A 262 16.23 15.01 -28.57
N ASP A 263 16.56 14.86 -29.84
CA ASP A 263 15.62 14.31 -30.84
C ASP A 263 15.20 12.86 -30.50
N GLN A 264 16.14 12.05 -30.02
CA GLN A 264 15.87 10.67 -29.64
C GLN A 264 15.06 10.60 -28.35
N ALA A 265 15.41 11.41 -27.36
CA ALA A 265 14.68 11.52 -26.10
C ALA A 265 13.26 12.02 -26.34
N GLU A 266 13.09 13.05 -27.19
CA GLU A 266 11.80 13.63 -27.55
C GLU A 266 10.89 12.60 -28.22
N ARG A 267 11.44 11.83 -29.17
CA ARG A 267 10.68 10.77 -29.85
C ARG A 267 10.13 9.76 -28.85
N ILE A 268 10.96 9.25 -27.93
CA ILE A 268 10.54 8.24 -26.94
C ILE A 268 9.52 8.84 -25.97
N ARG A 269 9.80 10.05 -25.47
CA ARG A 269 8.93 10.80 -24.57
C ARG A 269 7.54 11.04 -25.16
N ALA A 270 7.47 11.47 -26.42
CA ALA A 270 6.21 11.72 -27.12
C ALA A 270 5.39 10.43 -27.31
N GLN A 271 6.04 9.32 -27.65
CA GLN A 271 5.37 8.01 -27.77
C GLN A 271 4.90 7.49 -26.40
N GLY A 272 5.73 7.65 -25.36
CA GLY A 272 5.35 7.33 -23.98
C GLY A 272 4.13 8.13 -23.51
N ALA A 273 4.12 9.44 -23.77
CA ALA A 273 2.98 10.30 -23.45
C ALA A 273 1.72 9.94 -24.24
N ALA A 274 1.87 9.53 -25.51
CA ALA A 274 0.75 9.06 -26.33
C ALA A 274 0.15 7.75 -25.79
N LYS A 275 0.94 6.93 -25.09
CA LYS A 275 0.48 5.69 -24.44
C LYS A 275 -0.25 5.92 -23.12
N ALA A 276 0.01 7.04 -22.43
CA ALA A 276 -0.52 7.30 -21.09
C ALA A 276 -2.06 7.22 -20.99
N PRO A 277 -2.87 7.72 -21.95
CA PRO A 277 -4.32 7.57 -21.90
C PRO A 277 -4.78 6.10 -21.89
N GLU A 278 -4.13 5.20 -22.63
CA GLU A 278 -4.47 3.77 -22.63
C GLU A 278 -4.22 3.11 -21.26
N LEU A 279 -3.25 3.64 -20.51
CA LEU A 279 -2.86 3.15 -19.19
C LEU A 279 -3.61 3.83 -18.03
N ALA A 280 -4.41 4.86 -18.33
CA ALA A 280 -5.24 5.53 -17.34
C ALA A 280 -6.24 4.56 -16.71
N GLY A 281 -6.46 4.65 -15.40
CA GLY A 281 -7.33 3.72 -14.68
C GLY A 281 -8.75 3.68 -15.24
N GLU A 282 -9.30 4.85 -15.60
CA GLU A 282 -10.63 5.00 -16.21
C GLU A 282 -10.79 4.23 -17.53
N ASN A 283 -9.70 3.94 -18.23
CA ASN A 283 -9.73 3.22 -19.52
C ASN A 283 -9.45 1.71 -19.35
N ARG A 284 -8.97 1.28 -18.19
CA ARG A 284 -8.66 -0.13 -17.90
C ARG A 284 -9.75 -0.88 -17.13
N TRP A 285 -10.71 -0.15 -16.56
CA TRP A 285 -11.85 -0.75 -15.86
C TRP A 285 -12.63 -1.75 -16.73
N GLY A 286 -12.91 -1.44 -17.99
CA GLY A 286 -13.71 -2.33 -18.85
C GLY A 286 -13.16 -3.75 -18.94
N ASP A 287 -11.87 -3.88 -19.29
CA ASP A 287 -11.21 -5.19 -19.40
C ASP A 287 -11.12 -5.92 -18.06
N LEU A 288 -10.86 -5.19 -16.97
CA LEU A 288 -10.84 -5.76 -15.63
C LEU A 288 -12.21 -6.32 -15.23
N LEU A 289 -13.28 -5.56 -15.47
CA LEU A 289 -14.62 -5.95 -15.09
C LEU A 289 -15.13 -7.13 -15.93
N ASP A 290 -14.81 -7.18 -17.22
CA ASP A 290 -15.09 -8.35 -18.06
C ASP A 290 -14.34 -9.59 -17.55
N TRP A 291 -13.05 -9.44 -17.20
CA TRP A 291 -12.27 -10.54 -16.65
C TRP A 291 -12.83 -11.02 -15.29
N ILE A 292 -13.22 -10.10 -14.39
CA ILE A 292 -13.85 -10.42 -13.09
C ILE A 292 -15.19 -11.15 -13.27
N ALA A 293 -15.99 -10.75 -14.27
CA ALA A 293 -17.28 -11.38 -14.56
C ALA A 293 -17.10 -12.88 -14.88
N LEU A 294 -16.02 -13.23 -15.57
CA LEU A 294 -15.68 -14.61 -15.94
C LEU A 294 -15.09 -15.45 -14.79
N GLN A 295 -14.65 -14.82 -13.69
CA GLN A 295 -14.12 -15.57 -12.55
C GLN A 295 -15.25 -16.22 -11.75
N PRO A 296 -15.13 -17.50 -11.35
CA PRO A 296 -16.14 -18.12 -10.50
C PRO A 296 -16.12 -17.52 -9.08
N ALA A 297 -17.28 -17.48 -8.42
CA ALA A 297 -17.30 -17.35 -6.96
C ALA A 297 -16.64 -18.59 -6.34
N ARG A 298 -16.00 -18.45 -5.18
CA ARG A 298 -15.27 -19.53 -4.52
C ARG A 298 -15.79 -19.73 -3.11
N GLU A 299 -15.45 -20.87 -2.52
CA GLU A 299 -15.54 -21.00 -1.08
C GLU A 299 -14.58 -19.98 -0.43
N ARG A 300 -15.06 -19.25 0.57
CA ARG A 300 -14.27 -18.29 1.34
C ARG A 300 -13.89 -18.94 2.66
N PRO A 301 -12.72 -19.60 2.75
CA PRO A 301 -12.44 -20.53 3.83
C PRO A 301 -12.18 -19.83 5.17
N PHE A 302 -12.18 -18.49 5.25
CA PHE A 302 -11.84 -17.74 6.47
C PHE A 302 -12.52 -18.28 7.75
N GLY A 303 -13.79 -18.67 7.66
CA GLY A 303 -14.54 -19.27 8.78
C GLY A 303 -13.95 -20.59 9.32
N ALA A 304 -13.18 -21.33 8.53
CA ALA A 304 -12.53 -22.59 8.90
C ALA A 304 -11.22 -22.39 9.69
N LEU A 305 -10.77 -21.16 9.91
CA LEU A 305 -9.62 -20.88 10.76
C LEU A 305 -9.92 -21.28 12.22
N PRO A 306 -8.90 -21.78 12.96
CA PRO A 306 -8.99 -21.90 14.41
C PRO A 306 -9.38 -20.57 15.03
N GLU A 307 -10.23 -20.63 16.04
CA GLU A 307 -10.93 -19.45 16.55
C GLU A 307 -9.99 -18.33 17.07
N PRO A 308 -8.87 -18.61 17.78
CA PRO A 308 -7.90 -17.58 18.14
C PRO A 308 -7.20 -16.95 16.92
N VAL A 309 -6.89 -17.74 15.88
CA VAL A 309 -6.27 -17.23 14.65
C VAL A 309 -7.23 -16.30 13.91
N ARG A 310 -8.51 -16.70 13.86
CA ARG A 310 -9.58 -15.90 13.28
C ARG A 310 -9.75 -14.57 14.02
N ALA A 311 -9.80 -14.60 15.35
CA ALA A 311 -9.92 -13.40 16.19
C ALA A 311 -8.73 -12.44 15.97
N PHE A 312 -7.50 -12.97 15.88
CA PHE A 312 -6.34 -12.14 15.60
C PHE A 312 -6.35 -11.57 14.18
N ALA A 313 -6.72 -12.35 13.17
CA ALA A 313 -6.86 -11.87 11.80
C ALA A 313 -7.93 -10.77 11.68
N GLU A 314 -9.03 -10.86 12.43
CA GLU A 314 -10.03 -9.78 12.53
C GLU A 314 -9.44 -8.49 13.10
N LEU A 315 -8.61 -8.55 14.14
CA LEU A 315 -7.90 -7.37 14.65
C LEU A 315 -6.99 -6.77 13.58
N MET A 316 -6.21 -7.63 12.90
CA MET A 316 -5.26 -7.20 11.89
C MET A 316 -5.92 -6.58 10.65
N GLN A 317 -7.14 -7.01 10.31
CA GLN A 317 -7.91 -6.43 9.19
C GLN A 317 -8.09 -4.91 9.35
N TYR A 318 -8.29 -4.44 10.58
CA TYR A 318 -8.58 -3.04 10.88
C TYR A 318 -7.38 -2.27 11.47
N ALA A 319 -6.29 -2.96 11.82
CA ALA A 319 -5.12 -2.39 12.48
C ALA A 319 -4.49 -1.21 11.73
N SER A 320 -4.47 -1.28 10.39
CA SER A 320 -3.87 -0.28 9.50
C SER A 320 -4.90 0.60 8.77
N SER A 321 -6.19 0.51 9.16
CA SER A 321 -7.26 1.25 8.49
C SER A 321 -6.96 2.75 8.47
N GLN A 322 -7.10 3.36 7.29
CA GLN A 322 -6.97 4.81 7.09
C GLN A 322 -8.25 5.56 7.45
N ALA A 323 -9.39 4.88 7.63
CA ALA A 323 -10.63 5.48 8.12
C ALA A 323 -10.67 5.44 9.66
N PRO A 324 -10.54 6.58 10.37
CA PRO A 324 -10.46 6.61 11.83
C PRO A 324 -11.66 5.93 12.52
N GLY A 325 -12.86 6.00 11.94
CA GLY A 325 -14.06 5.36 12.49
C GLY A 325 -13.94 3.83 12.57
N GLN A 326 -13.24 3.19 11.63
CA GLN A 326 -13.04 1.74 11.64
C GLN A 326 -12.01 1.28 12.67
N ARG A 327 -11.03 2.12 13.02
CA ARG A 327 -10.02 1.79 14.05
C ARG A 327 -10.59 1.68 15.46
N VAL A 328 -11.79 2.22 15.70
CA VAL A 328 -12.49 2.06 16.99
C VAL A 328 -12.80 0.59 17.28
N LEU A 329 -13.10 -0.20 16.24
CA LEU A 329 -13.39 -1.63 16.37
C LEU A 329 -12.21 -2.41 16.95
N VAL A 330 -10.98 -2.06 16.56
CA VAL A 330 -9.76 -2.70 17.07
C VAL A 330 -9.66 -2.54 18.59
N GLY A 331 -9.94 -1.34 19.10
CA GLY A 331 -9.89 -1.06 20.53
C GLY A 331 -10.93 -1.84 21.34
N GLU A 332 -12.16 -1.96 20.82
CA GLU A 332 -13.23 -2.76 21.43
C GLU A 332 -12.86 -4.25 21.45
N GLN A 333 -12.39 -4.79 20.31
CA GLN A 333 -12.07 -6.21 20.15
C GLN A 333 -10.82 -6.66 20.92
N ILE A 334 -9.82 -5.79 21.09
CA ILE A 334 -8.60 -6.13 21.85
C ILE A 334 -8.93 -6.47 23.30
N GLY A 335 -9.85 -5.74 23.94
CA GLY A 335 -10.24 -5.98 25.33
C GLY A 335 -10.80 -7.38 25.51
N ASP A 336 -11.81 -7.73 24.70
CA ASP A 336 -12.44 -9.05 24.72
C ASP A 336 -11.44 -10.18 24.41
N ALA A 337 -10.51 -9.94 23.48
CA ALA A 337 -9.51 -10.92 23.10
C ALA A 337 -8.47 -11.19 24.21
N LEU A 338 -8.06 -10.18 24.97
CA LEU A 338 -7.16 -10.35 26.12
C LEU A 338 -7.78 -11.24 27.20
N ASP A 339 -9.07 -11.05 27.48
CA ASP A 339 -9.79 -11.84 28.49
C ASP A 339 -10.02 -13.28 28.02
N ARG A 340 -10.27 -13.46 26.72
CA ARG A 340 -10.57 -14.77 26.13
C ARG A 340 -9.32 -15.62 25.84
N TYR A 341 -8.18 -14.99 25.56
CA TYR A 341 -6.94 -15.66 25.20
C TYR A 341 -5.73 -15.15 26.00
N PRO A 342 -5.74 -15.28 27.33
CA PRO A 342 -4.69 -14.73 28.19
C PRO A 342 -3.29 -15.33 27.93
N ASP A 343 -3.25 -16.57 27.44
CA ASP A 343 -2.02 -17.33 27.17
C ASP A 343 -1.49 -17.18 25.74
N ARG A 344 -2.06 -16.24 24.96
CA ARG A 344 -1.69 -16.00 23.56
C ARG A 344 -0.96 -14.67 23.44
N PRO A 345 0.35 -14.67 23.12
CA PRO A 345 1.18 -13.46 23.15
C PRO A 345 0.72 -12.39 22.15
N GLU A 346 0.13 -12.78 21.03
CA GLU A 346 -0.30 -11.87 19.96
C GLU A 346 -1.33 -10.83 20.42
N PHE A 347 -2.23 -11.18 21.35
CA PHE A 347 -3.25 -10.24 21.82
C PHE A 347 -2.68 -9.23 22.83
N ALA A 348 -1.78 -9.68 23.70
CA ALA A 348 -1.01 -8.78 24.56
C ALA A 348 -0.16 -7.82 23.72
N ALA A 349 0.55 -8.34 22.72
CA ALA A 349 1.32 -7.51 21.80
C ALA A 349 0.45 -6.53 21.00
N ALA A 350 -0.70 -6.96 20.47
CA ALA A 350 -1.65 -6.08 19.78
C ALA A 350 -2.18 -4.96 20.69
N ALA A 351 -2.49 -5.27 21.95
CA ALA A 351 -2.90 -4.27 22.95
C ALA A 351 -1.80 -3.23 23.22
N GLY A 352 -0.56 -3.70 23.41
CA GLY A 352 0.62 -2.86 23.54
C GLY A 352 0.80 -1.94 22.34
N SER A 353 0.73 -2.48 21.13
CA SER A 353 0.91 -1.74 19.89
C SER A 353 -0.19 -0.71 19.65
N PHE A 354 -1.46 -1.08 19.85
CA PHE A 354 -2.60 -0.18 19.72
C PHE A 354 -2.54 0.98 20.73
N ALA A 355 -2.21 0.69 21.99
CA ALA A 355 -2.06 1.74 23.00
C ALA A 355 -0.86 2.65 22.74
N LEU A 356 0.25 2.10 22.23
CA LEU A 356 1.41 2.91 21.87
C LEU A 356 1.12 3.87 20.72
N PHE A 357 0.41 3.43 19.68
CA PHE A 357 -0.03 4.29 18.58
C PHE A 357 -0.82 5.51 19.09
N ASN A 358 -1.66 5.30 20.11
CA ASN A 358 -2.47 6.35 20.72
C ASN A 358 -1.71 7.19 21.78
N LEU A 359 -0.50 6.78 22.18
CA LEU A 359 0.25 7.42 23.25
C LEU A 359 0.57 8.90 22.96
N ARG A 360 0.73 9.26 21.68
CA ARG A 360 0.99 10.64 21.23
C ARG A 360 -0.11 11.63 21.57
N ALA A 361 -1.36 11.16 21.61
CA ALA A 361 -2.51 12.00 21.96
C ALA A 361 -2.64 12.22 23.48
N LEU A 362 -1.84 11.52 24.29
CA LEU A 362 -1.88 11.58 25.75
C LEU A 362 -0.74 12.44 26.32
N SER A 363 -1.05 13.16 27.39
CA SER A 363 -0.09 13.96 28.16
C SER A 363 -0.21 13.68 29.67
N GLY A 364 0.76 14.19 30.45
CA GLY A 364 0.72 14.16 31.91
C GLY A 364 0.52 12.76 32.53
N ALA A 365 -0.43 12.67 33.48
CA ALA A 365 -0.72 11.44 34.20
C ALA A 365 -1.34 10.33 33.33
N ALA A 366 -2.15 10.70 32.33
CA ALA A 366 -2.76 9.75 31.41
C ALA A 366 -1.70 9.04 30.56
N ARG A 367 -0.73 9.80 30.03
CA ARG A 367 0.43 9.26 29.31
C ARG A 367 1.23 8.30 30.19
N LYS A 368 1.57 8.69 31.42
CA LYS A 368 2.32 7.83 32.35
C LYS A 368 1.59 6.52 32.65
N ARG A 369 0.26 6.56 32.82
CA ARG A 369 -0.56 5.35 33.04
C ARG A 369 -0.56 4.45 31.81
N SER A 370 -0.68 5.03 30.61
CA SER A 370 -0.64 4.30 29.35
C SER A 370 0.73 3.63 29.12
N VAL A 371 1.85 4.34 29.35
CA VAL A 371 3.20 3.74 29.26
C VAL A 371 3.34 2.52 30.16
N ARG A 372 2.90 2.61 31.43
CA ARG A 372 2.97 1.45 32.35
C ARG A 372 2.16 0.27 31.84
N ARG A 373 0.99 0.51 31.25
CA ARG A 373 0.15 -0.55 30.70
C ARG A 373 0.77 -1.18 29.45
N ILE A 374 1.34 -0.36 28.57
CA ILE A 374 2.05 -0.82 27.36
C ILE A 374 3.22 -1.72 27.76
N VAL A 375 4.03 -1.31 28.76
CA VAL A 375 5.11 -2.14 29.31
C VAL A 375 4.58 -3.49 29.80
N GLN A 376 3.52 -3.50 30.61
CA GLN A 376 2.92 -4.74 31.12
C GLN A 376 2.50 -5.71 30.01
N TRP A 377 1.88 -5.20 28.95
CA TRP A 377 1.45 -6.03 27.83
C TRP A 377 2.62 -6.59 27.03
N PHE A 378 3.67 -5.81 26.75
CA PHE A 378 4.85 -6.34 26.05
C PHE A 378 5.69 -7.26 26.94
N GLU A 379 5.73 -7.05 28.25
CA GLU A 379 6.33 -8.00 29.20
C GLU A 379 5.56 -9.32 29.22
N GLN A 380 4.22 -9.28 29.24
CA GLN A 380 3.38 -10.48 29.14
C GLN A 380 3.63 -11.23 27.82
N ALA A 381 3.60 -10.52 26.68
CA ALA A 381 3.88 -11.12 25.38
C ALA A 381 5.29 -11.74 25.33
N SER A 382 6.30 -11.04 25.84
CA SER A 382 7.69 -11.52 25.91
C SER A 382 7.87 -12.70 26.88
N ALA A 383 7.04 -12.82 27.92
CA ALA A 383 7.08 -13.95 28.84
C ALA A 383 6.45 -15.21 28.21
N LEU A 384 5.38 -15.03 27.43
CA LEU A 384 4.70 -16.10 26.71
C LEU A 384 5.49 -16.57 25.47
N ALA A 385 6.27 -15.68 24.85
CA ALA A 385 7.12 -15.98 23.69
C ALA A 385 8.50 -15.30 23.83
N PRO A 386 9.40 -15.85 24.65
CA PRO A 386 10.69 -15.23 24.97
C PRO A 386 11.67 -15.20 23.79
N SER A 387 11.48 -16.07 22.79
CA SER A 387 12.26 -16.12 21.55
C SER A 387 11.89 -15.01 20.56
N GLU A 388 10.77 -14.30 20.75
CA GLU A 388 10.28 -13.35 19.76
C GLU A 388 10.94 -11.98 19.89
N VAL A 389 11.78 -11.64 18.91
CA VAL A 389 12.55 -10.39 18.90
C VAL A 389 11.65 -9.15 18.86
N VAL A 390 10.47 -9.26 18.21
CA VAL A 390 9.56 -8.14 17.99
C VAL A 390 9.05 -7.55 19.31
N PHE A 391 8.71 -8.40 20.28
CA PHE A 391 8.19 -7.94 21.56
C PHE A 391 9.27 -7.22 22.38
N ARG A 392 10.51 -7.70 22.31
CA ARG A 392 11.67 -7.07 22.94
C ARG A 392 12.00 -5.70 22.31
N LEU A 393 11.99 -5.62 20.98
CA LEU A 393 12.21 -4.35 20.26
C LEU A 393 11.13 -3.32 20.58
N ASN A 394 9.86 -3.76 20.62
CA ASN A 394 8.74 -2.91 21.02
C ASN A 394 8.88 -2.42 22.47
N LEU A 395 9.26 -3.30 23.39
CA LEU A 395 9.49 -2.94 24.79
C LEU A 395 10.65 -1.94 24.92
N ALA A 396 11.77 -2.15 24.21
CA ALA A 396 12.89 -1.22 24.16
C ALA A 396 12.45 0.17 23.67
N PHE A 397 11.64 0.22 22.60
CA PHE A 397 11.08 1.46 22.08
C PHE A 397 10.21 2.18 23.13
N VAL A 398 9.39 1.45 23.87
CA VAL A 398 8.55 2.00 24.94
C VAL A 398 9.41 2.52 26.11
N CYS A 399 10.46 1.79 26.50
CA CYS A 399 11.43 2.22 27.50
C CYS A 399 12.11 3.53 27.10
N ARG A 400 12.55 3.66 25.85
CA ARG A 400 13.11 4.90 25.29
C ARG A 400 12.12 6.06 25.44
N HIS A 401 10.86 5.85 25.05
CA HIS A 401 9.80 6.87 25.15
C HIS A 401 9.39 7.20 26.59
N GLY A 402 9.64 6.28 27.52
CA GLY A 402 9.46 6.47 28.95
C GLY A 402 10.66 7.09 29.66
N GLY A 403 11.79 7.30 28.97
CA GLY A 403 13.05 7.78 29.56
C GLY A 403 13.81 6.74 30.40
N ALA A 404 13.51 5.44 30.22
CA ALA A 404 14.09 4.34 30.96
C ALA A 404 15.26 3.69 30.21
N THR A 405 16.40 4.40 30.09
CA THR A 405 17.57 3.96 29.30
C THR A 405 18.10 2.58 29.71
N ALA A 406 18.17 2.26 31.00
CA ALA A 406 18.62 0.95 31.44
C ALA A 406 17.68 -0.18 30.98
N GLY A 407 16.36 0.06 30.99
CA GLY A 407 15.37 -0.89 30.49
C GLY A 407 15.42 -1.05 28.97
N GLU A 408 15.70 0.04 28.26
CA GLU A 408 15.93 -0.01 26.81
C GLU A 408 17.13 -0.92 26.47
N ILE A 409 18.27 -0.73 27.16
CA ILE A 409 19.48 -1.54 26.94
C ILE A 409 19.21 -3.02 27.24
N ASP A 410 18.63 -3.34 28.41
CA ASP A 410 18.29 -4.74 28.77
C ASP A 410 17.36 -5.39 27.73
N CYS A 411 16.37 -4.65 27.22
CA CYS A 411 15.50 -5.17 26.18
C CYS A 411 16.24 -5.43 24.85
N LEU A 412 17.16 -4.54 24.46
CA LEU A 412 17.96 -4.70 23.26
C LEU A 412 18.97 -5.85 23.38
N GLU A 413 19.63 -6.00 24.53
CA GLU A 413 20.54 -7.13 24.79
C GLU A 413 19.79 -8.46 24.68
N ARG A 414 18.62 -8.59 25.30
CA ARG A 414 17.78 -9.79 25.17
C ARG A 414 17.25 -10.00 23.76
N ALA A 415 17.09 -8.95 22.97
CA ALA A 415 16.68 -9.07 21.58
C ALA A 415 17.80 -9.67 20.70
N LEU A 416 19.07 -9.52 21.08
CA LEU A 416 20.19 -10.15 20.38
C LEU A 416 20.21 -11.67 20.55
N ASP A 417 19.68 -12.17 21.67
CA ASP A 417 19.58 -13.60 21.96
C ASP A 417 18.30 -14.25 21.39
N ALA A 418 17.40 -13.45 20.82
CA ALA A 418 16.13 -13.90 20.26
C ALA A 418 16.30 -14.41 18.82
N ASP A 419 15.64 -15.53 18.49
CA ASP A 419 15.71 -16.20 17.18
C ASP A 419 14.37 -16.21 16.41
N GLY A 420 13.28 -15.78 17.05
CA GLY A 420 11.93 -15.71 16.48
C GLY A 420 11.58 -14.33 15.92
N CYS A 421 10.89 -14.32 14.78
CA CYS A 421 10.35 -13.11 14.14
C CYS A 421 8.88 -13.28 13.70
N GLY A 422 8.15 -14.22 14.31
CA GLY A 422 6.80 -14.64 13.91
C GLY A 422 5.74 -13.55 14.00
N TYR A 423 6.04 -12.45 14.71
CA TYR A 423 5.11 -11.34 14.93
C TYR A 423 5.57 -10.03 14.28
N GLY A 424 6.34 -10.08 13.19
CA GLY A 424 6.86 -8.89 12.49
C GLY A 424 5.80 -7.81 12.19
N GLY A 425 4.54 -8.20 12.00
CA GLY A 425 3.42 -7.28 11.82
C GLY A 425 2.99 -6.43 13.00
N LEU A 426 3.45 -6.81 14.19
CA LEU A 426 3.25 -6.08 15.42
C LEU A 426 4.48 -5.23 15.77
N LEU A 427 5.54 -5.27 14.95
CA LEU A 427 6.72 -4.42 15.11
C LEU A 427 6.32 -2.96 14.92
N LEU A 428 6.66 -2.16 15.92
CA LEU A 428 6.28 -0.77 15.95
C LEU A 428 7.23 0.08 15.13
N SER A 429 6.63 0.98 14.36
CA SER A 429 7.21 2.28 14.08
C SER A 429 6.15 3.34 14.35
N PRO A 430 6.49 4.51 14.93
CA PRO A 430 5.60 5.65 14.82
C PRO A 430 5.28 5.82 13.33
N LEU A 431 3.99 5.88 13.00
CA LEU A 431 3.51 6.10 11.64
C LEU A 431 3.92 7.49 11.07
N GLU A 432 4.75 8.24 11.79
CA GLU A 432 5.34 9.53 11.42
C GLU A 432 6.86 9.63 11.74
N GLY A 433 7.56 8.51 11.98
CA GLY A 433 9.00 8.52 12.30
C GLY A 433 9.73 7.34 11.70
N TYR A 434 10.77 7.62 10.92
CA TYR A 434 11.57 6.70 10.09
C TYR A 434 10.79 5.77 9.13
N TYR A 435 9.85 4.94 9.56
CA TYR A 435 9.22 3.95 8.66
C TYR A 435 7.97 4.40 7.91
N ALA A 436 7.32 5.50 8.28
CA ALA A 436 5.99 5.83 7.75
C ALA A 436 5.81 7.23 7.18
N ASN A 437 6.66 8.19 7.53
CA ASN A 437 6.90 9.37 6.67
C ASN A 437 7.58 8.99 5.34
N ALA A 438 7.84 7.71 5.14
CA ALA A 438 8.41 7.13 3.94
C ALA A 438 7.32 6.74 2.91
N TRP A 439 6.03 6.74 3.26
CA TRP A 439 4.97 6.27 2.36
C TRP A 439 3.94 7.34 1.96
N ARG A 440 4.08 8.58 2.43
CA ARG A 440 3.27 9.71 1.96
C ARG A 440 4.09 10.67 1.09
#